data_AF-A0AA37GWZ5-F1
#
_entry.id   AF-A0AA37GWZ5-F1
#
_cell.length_a   1.000
_cell.length_b   1.000
_cell.length_c   1.000
_cell.angle_alpha   90.00
_cell.angle_beta   90.00
_cell.angle_gamma   90.00
#
_symmetry.space_group_name_H-M   'P 1'
#
loop_
_entity.id
_entity.type
_entity.pdbx_description
1 polymer ?
#
loop_
_entity_poly.entity_id
_entity_poly.type
_entity_poly.pdbx_seq_one_letter_code
_entity_poly.pdbx_strand_id
1 'polypeptide(L)'
;MPSLGRALLFATAVMPLANFVGAQHIIVDGEIVAANEATVSPAGEEFLFDSDIPEEITRLTDAVLANLTQLELSNISLFTFADSQAAQKRAEPNNKCKTFPGDPLYPNELVWKVFDLLTGGALIKTIPLGAACYAGEHYDAERCQYLLDNWSNSDTQ
;
A
#
# COMPACT_ATOMS: atom_id res chain seq x y z
N MET A 1 -26.96 50.42 -33.72
CA MET A 1 -27.28 50.13 -32.30
C MET A 1 -28.33 49.04 -32.28
N PRO A 2 -28.20 47.95 -31.49
CA PRO A 2 -27.05 47.10 -31.23
C PRO A 2 -27.26 45.66 -31.75
N SER A 3 -26.17 44.90 -31.80
CA SER A 3 -26.10 43.46 -32.09
C SER A 3 -26.64 42.62 -30.93
N LEU A 4 -27.50 41.63 -31.21
CA LEU A 4 -27.81 40.57 -30.24
C LEU A 4 -26.73 39.50 -30.32
N GLY A 5 -25.75 39.58 -29.41
CA GLY A 5 -24.83 38.49 -29.13
C GLY A 5 -25.57 37.34 -28.44
N ARG A 6 -25.52 36.14 -29.04
CA ARG A 6 -25.89 34.89 -28.35
C ARG A 6 -24.82 34.60 -27.30
N ALA A 7 -25.11 34.92 -26.04
CA ALA A 7 -24.32 34.46 -24.91
C ALA A 7 -24.49 32.94 -24.79
N LEU A 8 -23.47 32.17 -25.19
CA LEU A 8 -23.32 30.79 -24.76
C LEU A 8 -22.95 30.80 -23.28
N LEU A 9 -23.88 30.39 -22.44
CA LEU A 9 -23.61 30.05 -21.05
C LEU A 9 -22.81 28.73 -21.05
N PHE A 10 -21.48 28.84 -20.95
CA PHE A 10 -20.67 27.71 -20.55
C PHE A 10 -20.95 27.44 -19.08
N ALA A 11 -21.79 26.45 -18.79
CA ALA A 11 -21.85 25.83 -17.48
C ALA A 11 -20.54 25.07 -17.26
N THR A 12 -19.51 25.77 -16.79
CA THR A 12 -18.32 25.12 -16.23
C THR A 12 -18.78 24.44 -14.94
N ALA A 13 -19.15 23.17 -15.05
CA ALA A 13 -19.18 22.29 -13.89
C ALA A 13 -17.73 22.19 -13.40
N VAL A 14 -17.36 23.08 -12.48
CA VAL A 14 -16.17 22.90 -11.66
C VAL A 14 -16.49 21.70 -10.78
N MET A 15 -16.21 20.51 -11.27
CA MET A 15 -16.10 19.36 -10.38
C MET A 15 -14.99 19.73 -9.40
N PRO A 16 -15.27 19.82 -8.09
CA PRO A 16 -14.17 19.90 -7.15
C PRO A 16 -13.35 18.63 -7.38
N LEU A 17 -12.09 18.80 -7.80
CA LEU A 17 -11.06 17.81 -7.56
C LEU A 17 -10.95 17.71 -6.04
N ALA A 18 -11.88 16.97 -5.44
CA ALA A 18 -11.64 16.35 -4.17
C ALA A 18 -10.35 15.56 -4.41
N ASN A 19 -9.31 15.91 -3.67
CA ASN A 19 -8.19 15.01 -3.48
C ASN A 19 -8.81 13.75 -2.88
N PHE A 20 -9.18 12.79 -3.73
CA PHE A 20 -9.54 11.45 -3.33
C PHE A 20 -8.26 10.83 -2.77
N VAL A 21 -7.94 11.16 -1.52
CA VAL A 21 -7.29 10.19 -0.65
C VAL A 21 -8.37 9.13 -0.48
N GLY A 22 -8.49 8.22 -1.45
CA GLY A 22 -9.51 7.20 -1.47
C GLY A 22 -9.33 6.35 -0.23
N ALA A 23 -10.18 6.56 0.77
CA ALA A 23 -10.30 5.62 1.86
C ALA A 23 -10.70 4.28 1.24
N GLN A 24 -9.96 3.22 1.58
CA GLN A 24 -10.25 1.89 1.10
C GLN A 24 -11.58 1.43 1.74
N HIS A 25 -12.39 0.71 0.99
CA HIS A 25 -13.65 0.14 1.49
C HIS A 25 -13.78 -1.32 1.10
N ILE A 26 -14.71 -1.99 1.79
CA ILE A 26 -15.25 -3.30 1.48
C ILE A 26 -16.79 -3.21 1.44
N ILE A 27 -17.44 -4.17 0.80
CA ILE A 27 -18.89 -4.32 0.78
C ILE A 27 -19.30 -5.52 1.63
N VAL A 28 -19.99 -5.27 2.74
CA VAL A 28 -20.52 -6.31 3.63
C VAL A 28 -22.04 -6.24 3.57
N ASP A 29 -22.70 -7.31 3.12
CA ASP A 29 -24.16 -7.37 2.99
C ASP A 29 -24.80 -6.20 2.20
N GLY A 30 -24.05 -5.66 1.22
CA GLY A 30 -24.47 -4.53 0.39
C GLY A 30 -24.20 -3.14 1.00
N GLU A 31 -23.61 -3.07 2.19
CA GLU A 31 -23.20 -1.83 2.84
C GLU A 31 -21.71 -1.53 2.62
N ILE A 32 -21.40 -0.26 2.35
CA ILE A 32 -20.02 0.21 2.22
C ILE A 32 -19.42 0.40 3.61
N VAL A 33 -18.43 -0.42 3.94
CA VAL A 33 -17.71 -0.39 5.21
C VAL A 33 -16.26 0.04 4.96
N ALA A 34 -15.69 0.82 5.89
CA ALA A 34 -14.29 1.18 5.82
C ALA A 34 -13.39 -0.06 5.92
N ALA A 35 -12.42 -0.18 5.00
CA ALA A 35 -11.39 -1.19 5.08
C ALA A 35 -10.25 -0.66 5.97
N ASN A 36 -10.15 -1.20 7.17
CA ASN A 36 -9.21 -0.76 8.21
C ASN A 36 -8.79 -1.94 9.10
N GLU A 37 -8.02 -1.64 10.13
CA GLU A 37 -7.42 -2.61 11.03
C GLU A 37 -8.46 -3.50 11.72
N ALA A 38 -9.68 -3.01 11.94
CA ALA A 38 -10.75 -3.77 12.58
C ALA A 38 -11.56 -4.65 11.62
N THR A 39 -11.48 -4.40 10.31
CA THR A 39 -12.33 -5.05 9.30
C THR A 39 -11.58 -5.93 8.32
N VAL A 40 -10.30 -5.68 8.10
CA VAL A 40 -9.48 -6.38 7.11
C VAL A 40 -8.19 -6.97 7.69
N SER A 41 -7.73 -6.49 8.85
CA SER A 41 -6.37 -6.73 9.32
C SER A 41 -6.26 -7.64 10.55
N PRO A 42 -5.16 -8.43 10.66
CA PRO A 42 -4.33 -8.86 9.54
C PRO A 42 -5.16 -9.74 8.59
N ALA A 43 -4.90 -9.64 7.29
CA ALA A 43 -5.56 -10.48 6.30
C ALA A 43 -4.88 -11.85 6.27
N GLY A 44 -5.29 -12.74 7.16
CA GLY A 44 -4.75 -14.09 7.22
C GLY A 44 -5.58 -15.03 8.08
N GLU A 45 -5.40 -16.32 7.84
CA GLU A 45 -5.92 -17.38 8.69
C GLU A 45 -4.89 -17.74 9.76
N GLU A 46 -5.38 -18.01 10.98
CA GLU A 46 -4.54 -18.54 12.04
C GLU A 46 -4.31 -20.04 11.81
N PHE A 47 -3.04 -20.45 11.75
CA PHE A 47 -2.67 -21.85 11.61
C PHE A 47 -1.88 -22.30 12.82
N LEU A 48 -2.47 -23.18 13.64
CA LEU A 48 -1.89 -23.64 14.91
C LEU A 48 -1.16 -25.00 14.81
N PHE A 49 -0.88 -25.50 13.60
CA PHE A 49 -0.26 -26.82 13.40
C PHE A 49 0.87 -26.80 12.36
N ASP A 50 2.10 -26.62 12.82
CA ASP A 50 3.26 -27.53 12.69
C ASP A 50 4.53 -26.74 13.08
N SER A 51 5.21 -27.22 14.10
CA SER A 51 5.91 -26.44 15.12
C SER A 51 7.34 -25.97 14.78
N ASP A 52 7.62 -25.62 13.52
CA ASP A 52 9.00 -25.25 13.12
C ASP A 52 9.29 -23.74 13.18
N ILE A 53 8.26 -22.88 13.20
CA ILE A 53 8.41 -21.43 13.42
C ILE A 53 7.30 -20.95 14.37
N PRO A 54 7.58 -20.77 15.68
CA PRO A 54 6.57 -20.36 16.66
C PRO A 54 6.01 -18.95 16.41
N GLU A 55 6.65 -18.18 15.54
CA GLU A 55 6.33 -16.79 15.23
C GLU A 55 5.41 -16.63 14.00
N GLU A 56 5.19 -17.68 13.20
CA GLU A 56 4.41 -17.62 11.97
C GLU A 56 2.99 -18.18 12.16
N ILE A 57 2.18 -17.47 12.94
CA ILE A 57 0.83 -17.93 13.33
C ILE A 57 -0.23 -17.51 12.30
N THR A 58 0.03 -16.45 11.53
CA THR A 58 -0.93 -15.86 10.59
C THR A 58 -0.42 -15.96 9.16
N ARG A 59 -1.21 -16.57 8.27
CA ARG A 59 -0.84 -16.76 6.86
C ARG A 59 -1.93 -16.23 5.93
N LEU A 60 -1.51 -15.54 4.88
CA LEU A 60 -2.38 -15.20 3.76
C LEU A 60 -2.66 -16.47 2.94
N THR A 61 -3.93 -16.77 2.65
CA THR A 61 -4.37 -17.95 1.89
C THR A 61 -5.15 -17.53 0.65
N ASP A 62 -5.31 -18.43 -0.32
CA ASP A 62 -6.20 -18.21 -1.47
C ASP A 62 -7.66 -17.98 -1.02
N ALA A 63 -8.09 -18.61 0.08
CA ALA A 63 -9.44 -18.44 0.61
C ALA A 63 -9.65 -17.02 1.19
N VAL A 64 -8.68 -16.50 1.93
CA VAL A 64 -8.69 -15.09 2.40
C VAL A 64 -8.75 -14.14 1.22
N LEU A 65 -7.91 -14.35 0.20
CA LEU A 65 -7.90 -13.49 -1.00
C LEU A 65 -9.22 -13.56 -1.79
N ALA A 66 -9.82 -14.75 -1.89
CA ALA A 66 -11.12 -14.93 -2.52
C ALA A 66 -12.24 -14.21 -1.74
N ASN A 67 -12.19 -14.26 -0.41
CA ASN A 67 -13.13 -13.53 0.44
C ASN A 67 -12.98 -12.01 0.27
N LEU A 68 -11.77 -11.47 0.33
CA LEU A 68 -11.51 -10.05 0.13
C LEU A 68 -11.87 -9.56 -1.28
N THR A 69 -11.77 -10.44 -2.29
CA THR A 69 -12.25 -10.17 -3.65
C THR A 69 -13.78 -10.07 -3.69
N GLN A 70 -14.50 -10.95 -2.99
CA GLN A 70 -15.97 -10.88 -2.86
C GLN A 70 -16.43 -9.64 -2.12
N LEU A 71 -15.63 -9.18 -1.16
CA LEU A 71 -15.84 -7.94 -0.42
C LEU A 71 -15.45 -6.67 -1.21
N GLU A 72 -15.08 -6.80 -2.48
CA GLU A 72 -14.70 -5.69 -3.37
C GLU A 72 -13.53 -4.81 -2.86
N LEU A 73 -12.61 -5.41 -2.08
CA LEU A 73 -11.40 -4.70 -1.68
C LEU A 73 -10.55 -4.34 -2.91
N SER A 74 -10.27 -3.05 -3.10
CA SER A 74 -9.60 -2.57 -4.30
C SER A 74 -8.17 -3.09 -4.39
N ASN A 75 -7.74 -3.41 -5.61
CA ASN A 75 -6.40 -3.92 -5.93
C ASN A 75 -6.02 -5.25 -5.25
N ILE A 76 -6.97 -5.98 -4.67
CA ILE A 76 -6.69 -7.28 -4.02
C ILE A 76 -6.09 -8.32 -4.98
N SER A 77 -6.40 -8.23 -6.27
CA SER A 77 -5.83 -9.09 -7.32
C SER A 77 -4.31 -8.98 -7.47
N LEU A 78 -3.68 -7.94 -6.90
CA LEU A 78 -2.21 -7.81 -6.88
C LEU A 78 -1.52 -8.76 -5.90
N PHE A 79 -2.27 -9.37 -4.98
CA PHE A 79 -1.73 -10.23 -3.92
C PHE A 79 -1.99 -11.72 -4.18
N THR A 80 -2.52 -12.09 -5.35
CA THR A 80 -2.78 -13.49 -5.68
C THR A 80 -1.49 -14.26 -5.90
N PHE A 81 -1.50 -15.54 -5.51
CA PHE A 81 -0.36 -16.42 -5.69
C PHE A 81 -0.17 -16.78 -7.18
N ALA A 82 1.06 -17.16 -7.53
CA ALA A 82 1.50 -17.30 -8.92
C ALA A 82 0.79 -18.43 -9.70
N ASP A 83 0.20 -19.41 -9.03
CA ASP A 83 -0.57 -20.48 -9.64
C ASP A 83 -2.04 -20.10 -9.90
N SER A 84 -2.49 -18.95 -9.37
CA SER A 84 -3.86 -18.48 -9.56
C SER A 84 -4.08 -18.01 -10.99
N GLN A 85 -5.21 -18.41 -11.59
CA GLN A 85 -5.63 -17.91 -12.91
C GLN A 85 -5.91 -16.40 -12.91
N ALA A 86 -6.04 -15.79 -11.73
CA ALA A 86 -6.23 -14.36 -11.53
C ALA A 86 -4.92 -13.55 -11.57
N ALA A 87 -3.75 -14.20 -11.52
CA ALA A 87 -2.46 -13.52 -11.46
C ALA A 87 -2.21 -12.66 -12.72
N GLN A 88 -2.24 -11.34 -12.55
CA GLN A 88 -1.92 -10.38 -13.60
C GLN A 88 -0.43 -10.06 -13.56
N LYS A 89 0.28 -10.33 -14.67
CA LYS A 89 1.70 -9.94 -14.78
C LYS A 89 1.80 -8.43 -14.90
N ARG A 90 2.19 -7.76 -13.82
CA ARG A 90 2.52 -6.33 -13.82
C ARG A 90 3.97 -6.12 -14.26
N ALA A 91 4.23 -6.34 -15.55
CA ALA A 91 5.51 -6.08 -16.16
C ALA A 91 5.31 -5.47 -17.54
N GLU A 92 6.20 -4.57 -17.94
CA GLU A 92 6.22 -4.07 -19.31
C GLU A 92 6.44 -5.23 -20.30
N PRO A 93 5.63 -5.35 -21.37
CA PRO A 93 5.87 -6.34 -22.41
C PRO A 93 7.29 -6.20 -22.95
N ASN A 94 8.01 -7.32 -23.05
CA ASN A 94 9.41 -7.40 -23.48
C ASN A 94 10.45 -6.78 -22.52
N ASN A 95 10.07 -6.31 -21.34
CA ASN A 95 11.01 -5.89 -20.30
C ASN A 95 11.29 -7.07 -19.33
N LYS A 96 12.58 -7.30 -19.03
CA LYS A 96 13.03 -8.33 -18.07
C LYS A 96 13.39 -7.75 -16.70
N CYS A 97 13.28 -6.42 -16.52
CA CYS A 97 13.65 -5.72 -15.30
C CYS A 97 12.49 -5.66 -14.30
N LYS A 98 12.82 -5.63 -13.01
CA LYS A 98 11.87 -5.26 -11.94
C LYS A 98 11.66 -3.74 -11.96
N THR A 99 10.47 -3.29 -11.58
CA THR A 99 10.14 -1.87 -11.42
C THR A 99 10.77 -1.29 -10.15
N PHE A 100 11.07 0.00 -10.14
CA PHE A 100 11.60 0.73 -8.98
C PHE A 100 10.83 2.05 -8.74
N PRO A 101 10.99 2.71 -7.58
CA PRO A 101 10.28 3.96 -7.29
C PRO A 101 10.48 4.99 -8.42
N GLY A 102 9.37 5.51 -8.95
CA GLY A 102 9.36 6.44 -10.08
C GLY A 102 8.95 5.81 -11.42
N ASP A 103 8.98 4.48 -11.54
CA ASP A 103 8.49 3.80 -12.74
C ASP A 103 6.95 3.84 -12.86
N PRO A 104 6.39 3.87 -14.07
CA PRO A 104 4.92 3.89 -14.27
C PRO A 104 4.18 2.69 -13.67
N LEU A 105 4.83 1.53 -13.61
CA LEU A 105 4.25 0.30 -13.06
C LEU A 105 4.56 0.10 -11.57
N TYR A 106 5.36 0.98 -10.94
CA TYR A 106 5.61 0.91 -9.51
C TYR A 106 4.30 1.09 -8.73
N PRO A 107 4.06 0.32 -7.64
CA PRO A 107 2.83 0.46 -6.87
C PRO A 107 2.66 1.89 -6.34
N ASN A 108 1.47 2.46 -6.52
CA ASN A 108 1.15 3.78 -6.00
C ASN A 108 0.83 3.70 -4.49
N GLU A 109 0.63 4.85 -3.85
CA GLU A 109 0.38 4.93 -2.41
C GLU A 109 -0.83 4.12 -1.95
N LEU A 110 -1.89 4.04 -2.76
CA LEU A 110 -3.08 3.26 -2.41
C LEU A 110 -2.76 1.77 -2.34
N VAL A 111 -2.00 1.24 -3.29
CA VAL A 111 -1.58 -0.17 -3.28
C VAL A 111 -0.69 -0.47 -2.06
N TRP A 112 0.23 0.43 -1.72
CA TRP A 112 1.05 0.28 -0.52
C TRP A 112 0.22 0.34 0.77
N LYS A 113 -0.82 1.19 0.85
CA LYS A 113 -1.75 1.23 1.98
C LYS A 113 -2.58 -0.05 2.10
N VAL A 114 -3.04 -0.61 0.98
CA VAL A 114 -3.72 -1.92 0.99
C VAL A 114 -2.75 -2.98 1.49
N PHE A 115 -1.51 -3.01 1.01
CA PHE A 115 -0.54 -3.99 1.49
C PHE A 115 -0.26 -3.87 3.00
N ASP A 116 -0.07 -2.65 3.49
CA ASP A 116 0.12 -2.38 4.92
C ASP A 116 -1.08 -2.88 5.74
N LEU A 117 -2.29 -2.60 5.26
CA LEU A 117 -3.53 -3.09 5.87
C LEU A 117 -3.61 -4.62 5.91
N LEU A 118 -3.28 -5.30 4.80
CA LEU A 118 -3.28 -6.76 4.75
C LEU A 118 -2.26 -7.37 5.72
N THR A 119 -1.15 -6.68 5.98
CA THR A 119 -0.06 -7.18 6.83
C THR A 119 -0.19 -6.83 8.31
N GLY A 120 -1.27 -6.18 8.76
CA GLY A 120 -1.36 -5.80 10.18
C GLY A 120 -0.62 -4.51 10.53
N GLY A 121 -0.28 -3.64 9.56
CA GLY A 121 0.57 -2.48 9.80
C GLY A 121 2.07 -2.82 9.83
N ALA A 122 2.47 -3.98 9.29
CA ALA A 122 3.86 -4.42 9.31
C ALA A 122 4.72 -3.83 8.18
N LEU A 123 4.14 -3.05 7.27
CA LEU A 123 4.90 -2.47 6.16
C LEU A 123 5.71 -1.26 6.64
N ILE A 124 7.02 -1.40 6.66
CA ILE A 124 7.93 -0.33 7.06
C ILE A 124 8.38 0.47 5.83
N LYS A 125 8.01 1.76 5.77
CA LYS A 125 8.61 2.71 4.83
C LYS A 125 10.00 3.08 5.35
N THR A 126 11.03 2.43 4.83
CA THR A 126 12.40 2.52 5.35
C THR A 126 12.93 3.95 5.42
N ILE A 127 13.42 4.33 6.61
CA ILE A 127 14.26 5.49 6.82
C ILE A 127 15.69 4.95 7.02
N PRO A 128 16.69 5.37 6.23
CA PRO A 128 18.05 4.89 6.40
C PRO A 128 18.56 5.19 7.82
N LEU A 129 19.30 4.24 8.42
CA LEU A 129 19.89 4.42 9.75
C LEU A 129 20.73 5.71 9.85
N GLY A 130 21.55 5.96 8.82
CA GLY A 130 22.38 7.16 8.74
C GLY A 130 21.63 8.47 8.49
N ALA A 131 20.31 8.47 8.32
CA ALA A 131 19.53 9.71 8.12
C ALA A 131 19.72 10.71 9.26
N ALA A 132 20.00 10.22 10.48
CA ALA A 132 20.35 11.04 11.64
C ALA A 132 21.57 11.96 11.42
N CYS A 133 22.50 11.58 10.54
CA CYS A 133 23.74 12.30 10.30
C CYS A 133 23.67 13.38 9.22
N TYR A 134 22.54 13.52 8.52
CA TYR A 134 22.40 14.46 7.40
C TYR A 134 21.32 15.49 7.72
N ALA A 135 21.52 16.73 7.27
CA ALA A 135 20.53 17.78 7.43
C ALA A 135 19.19 17.39 6.76
N GLY A 136 18.11 17.45 7.52
CA GLY A 136 16.78 17.04 7.06
C GLY A 136 15.83 16.82 8.24
N GLU A 137 14.66 16.27 7.93
CA GLU A 137 13.60 15.98 8.91
C GLU A 137 14.05 15.00 10.01
N HIS A 138 14.97 14.09 9.69
CA HIS A 138 15.43 13.04 10.61
C HIS A 138 16.79 13.33 11.24
N TYR A 139 17.33 14.54 11.08
CA TYR A 139 18.62 14.90 11.67
C TYR A 139 18.58 14.82 13.19
N ASP A 140 19.58 14.14 13.78
CA ASP A 140 19.76 14.03 15.22
C ASP A 140 21.26 13.86 15.52
N ALA A 141 21.85 14.88 16.15
CA ALA A 141 23.28 14.94 16.42
C ALA A 141 23.74 13.86 17.41
N GLU A 142 22.94 13.58 18.44
CA GLU A 142 23.28 12.59 19.47
C GLU A 142 23.21 11.19 18.88
N ARG A 143 22.14 10.92 18.11
CA ARG A 143 21.97 9.68 17.39
C ARG A 143 23.06 9.46 16.35
N CYS A 144 23.43 10.49 15.60
CA CYS A 144 24.53 10.40 14.65
C CYS A 144 25.84 10.02 15.34
N GLN A 145 26.18 10.65 16.48
CA GLN A 145 27.40 10.31 17.21
C GLN A 145 27.38 8.86 17.70
N TYR A 146 26.24 8.39 18.25
CA TYR A 146 26.06 7.00 18.64
C TYR A 146 26.31 6.03 17.45
N LEU A 147 25.75 6.33 16.28
CA LEU A 147 25.91 5.50 15.09
C LEU A 147 27.35 5.47 14.60
N LEU A 148 28.07 6.60 14.66
CA LEU A 148 29.48 6.67 14.29
C LEU A 148 30.35 5.84 15.25
N ASP A 149 30.08 5.92 16.55
CA ASP A 149 30.84 5.18 17.57
C ASP A 149 30.60 3.66 17.49
N ASN A 150 29.45 3.23 16.94
CA ASN A 150 29.03 1.82 16.88
C ASN A 150 28.88 1.28 15.45
N TRP A 151 29.35 1.99 14.42
CA TRP A 151 29.08 1.65 13.01
C TRP A 151 29.52 0.22 12.61
N SER A 152 30.60 -0.28 13.22
CA SER A 152 31.13 -1.63 12.96
C SER A 152 30.53 -2.72 13.86
N ASN A 153 29.59 -2.38 14.74
CA ASN A 153 28.84 -3.35 15.54
C ASN A 153 27.60 -3.80 14.76
N SER A 154 27.44 -5.12 14.58
CA SER A 154 26.33 -5.73 13.84
C SER A 154 24.96 -5.50 14.47
N ASP A 155 24.93 -5.23 15.77
CA ASP A 155 23.70 -5.10 16.54
C ASP A 155 23.25 -3.63 16.64
N THR A 156 23.98 -2.71 16.00
CA THR A 156 23.63 -1.30 15.95
C THR A 156 22.34 -1.10 15.17
N GLN A 157 21.31 -0.69 15.90
CA GLN A 157 20.02 -0.27 15.39
C GLN A 157 19.88 1.23 15.45
#